data_AF-A0A945K119-F1
#
_entry.id   AF-A0A945K119-F1
#
_cell.length_a   1.000
_cell.length_b   1.000
_cell.length_c   1.000
_cell.angle_alpha   90.00
_cell.angle_beta   90.00
_cell.angle_gamma   90.00
#
_symmetry.space_group_name_H-M   'P 1'
#
loop_
_entity.id
_entity.type
_entity.pdbx_description
1 polymer ?
#
loop_
_entity_poly.entity_id
_entity_poly.type
_entity_poly.pdbx_seq_one_letter_code
_entity_poly.pdbx_strand_id
1 'polypeptide(L)'
;MKSQERIAFLRKELSAHNHAYYVIDAPVISDFEFDQLLSELKQLENNHPDLFDANSPTQRVGGEVLEGFTAVKHNYRMLSLGNTYSAEDLHDFDVRVNKLTDDDFDYVCELKYD
;
A
#
# COMPACT_ATOMS: atom_id res chain seq x y z
N MET A 1 -27.85 -3.02 -16.64
CA MET A 1 -26.42 -3.35 -16.50
C MET A 1 -26.29 -4.84 -16.32
N LYS A 2 -25.38 -5.49 -17.04
CA LYS A 2 -25.06 -6.91 -16.78
C LYS A 2 -24.29 -7.01 -15.45
N SER A 3 -24.47 -8.07 -14.67
CA SER A 3 -23.82 -8.22 -13.36
C SER A 3 -22.29 -8.01 -13.41
N GLN A 4 -21.64 -8.49 -14.47
CA GLN A 4 -20.21 -8.29 -14.71
C GLN A 4 -19.80 -6.81 -14.81
N GLU A 5 -20.60 -5.98 -15.47
CA GLU A 5 -20.34 -4.54 -15.60
C GLU A 5 -20.46 -3.84 -14.24
N ARG A 6 -21.45 -4.26 -13.43
CA ARG A 6 -21.65 -3.70 -12.09
C ARG A 6 -20.53 -4.12 -11.14
N ILE A 7 -20.09 -5.38 -11.17
CA ILE A 7 -18.94 -5.85 -10.38
C ILE A 7 -17.68 -5.07 -10.75
N ALA A 8 -17.38 -4.93 -12.04
CA ALA A 8 -16.21 -4.18 -12.50
C ALA A 8 -16.25 -2.70 -12.04
N PHE A 9 -17.43 -2.08 -12.13
CA PHE A 9 -17.65 -0.72 -11.64
C PHE A 9 -17.42 -0.62 -10.12
N LEU A 10 -18.05 -1.47 -9.32
CA LEU A 10 -17.92 -1.45 -7.86
C LEU A 10 -16.48 -1.69 -7.40
N ARG A 11 -15.75 -2.63 -8.03
CA ARG A 11 -14.32 -2.86 -7.72
C ARG A 11 -13.48 -1.62 -7.96
N LYS A 12 -13.74 -0.90 -9.05
CA LYS A 12 -13.04 0.34 -9.40
C LYS A 12 -13.36 1.44 -8.39
N GLU A 13 -14.64 1.69 -8.11
CA GLU A 13 -15.08 2.74 -7.18
C GLU A 13 -14.56 2.49 -5.77
N LEU A 14 -14.75 1.26 -5.23
CA LEU A 14 -14.26 0.91 -3.89
C LEU A 14 -12.74 0.99 -3.79
N SER A 15 -12.00 0.66 -4.86
CA SER A 15 -10.54 0.85 -4.87
C SER A 15 -10.15 2.33 -4.85
N ALA A 16 -10.89 3.19 -5.57
CA ALA A 16 -10.67 4.63 -5.54
C ALA A 16 -11.00 5.22 -4.16
N HIS A 17 -12.09 4.80 -3.53
CA HIS A 17 -12.44 5.22 -2.17
C HIS A 17 -11.42 4.75 -1.14
N ASN A 18 -10.95 3.49 -1.23
CA ASN A 18 -9.87 3.00 -0.38
C ASN A 18 -8.58 3.81 -0.54
N HIS A 19 -8.21 4.17 -1.78
CA HIS A 19 -7.03 5.01 -2.02
C HIS A 19 -7.22 6.41 -1.41
N ALA A 20 -8.39 7.03 -1.62
CA ALA A 20 -8.71 8.32 -1.06
C ALA A 20 -8.67 8.31 0.48
N TYR A 21 -9.19 7.24 1.11
CA TYR A 21 -9.19 7.08 2.57
C TYR A 21 -7.80 6.77 3.13
N TYR A 22 -7.10 5.76 2.61
CA TYR A 22 -5.86 5.25 3.22
C TYR A 22 -4.57 5.93 2.74
N VAL A 23 -4.56 6.52 1.54
CA VAL A 23 -3.32 7.09 0.95
C VAL A 23 -3.38 8.61 0.88
N ILE A 24 -4.53 9.16 0.49
CA ILE A 24 -4.69 10.62 0.31
C ILE A 24 -5.20 11.30 1.59
N ASP A 25 -5.79 10.54 2.52
CA ASP A 25 -6.46 11.07 3.73
C ASP A 25 -7.58 12.08 3.40
N ALA A 26 -8.32 11.81 2.31
CA ALA A 26 -9.40 12.65 1.79
C ALA A 26 -10.61 11.81 1.37
N PRO A 27 -11.34 11.20 2.32
CA PRO A 27 -12.51 10.39 2.01
C PRO A 27 -13.59 11.21 1.30
N VAL A 28 -14.10 10.67 0.19
CA VAL A 28 -15.11 11.33 -0.66
C VAL A 28 -16.53 10.87 -0.37
N ILE A 29 -16.68 9.78 0.38
CA ILE A 29 -17.95 9.21 0.85
C ILE A 29 -17.82 8.83 2.32
N SER A 30 -18.95 8.70 3.01
CA SER A 30 -19.00 8.21 4.38
C SER A 30 -18.73 6.71 4.49
N ASP A 31 -18.33 6.25 5.67
CA ASP A 31 -18.14 4.81 5.97
C ASP A 31 -19.40 3.99 5.68
N PHE A 32 -20.58 4.56 5.98
CA PHE A 32 -21.86 3.90 5.71
C PHE A 32 -22.11 3.67 4.21
N GLU A 33 -21.83 4.68 3.38
CA GLU A 33 -21.96 4.57 1.92
C GLU A 33 -20.96 3.55 1.36
N PHE A 34 -19.72 3.55 1.89
CA PHE A 34 -18.71 2.58 1.51
C PHE A 34 -19.14 1.15 1.85
N ASP A 35 -19.67 0.93 3.05
CA ASP A 35 -20.17 -0.37 3.51
C ASP A 35 -21.32 -0.88 2.65
N GLN A 36 -22.22 0.02 2.21
CA GLN A 36 -23.30 -0.34 1.28
C GLN A 36 -22.76 -0.83 -0.06
N LEU A 37 -21.82 -0.09 -0.66
CA LEU A 37 -21.18 -0.47 -1.93
C LEU A 37 -20.40 -1.80 -1.79
N LEU A 38 -19.70 -1.98 -0.67
CA LEU A 38 -18.95 -3.21 -0.39
C LEU A 38 -19.88 -4.41 -0.20
N SER A 39 -21.01 -4.23 0.49
CA SER A 39 -22.04 -5.27 0.67
C SER A 39 -22.67 -5.67 -0.66
N GLU A 40 -22.98 -4.70 -1.52
CA GLU A 40 -23.47 -4.97 -2.88
C GLU A 40 -22.46 -5.78 -3.69
N LEU A 41 -21.18 -5.39 -3.67
CA LEU A 41 -20.12 -6.12 -4.36
C LEU A 41 -20.00 -7.56 -3.85
N LYS A 42 -20.02 -7.76 -2.52
CA LYS A 42 -19.99 -9.10 -1.92
C LYS A 42 -21.15 -9.97 -2.39
N GLN A 43 -22.36 -9.44 -2.43
CA GLN A 43 -23.54 -10.19 -2.90
C GLN A 43 -23.41 -10.58 -4.38
N LEU A 44 -22.94 -9.66 -5.22
CA LEU A 44 -22.76 -9.93 -6.64
C LEU A 44 -21.66 -10.97 -6.89
N GLU A 45 -20.54 -10.91 -6.17
CA GLU A 45 -19.45 -11.89 -6.29
C GLU A 45 -19.88 -13.28 -5.79
N ASN A 46 -20.68 -13.36 -4.73
CA ASN A 46 -21.24 -14.63 -4.26
C ASN A 46 -22.19 -15.27 -5.29
N ASN A 47 -22.95 -14.46 -6.02
CA ASN A 47 -23.85 -14.93 -7.06
C ASN A 47 -23.13 -15.24 -8.39
N HIS A 48 -21.90 -14.76 -8.56
CA HIS A 48 -21.08 -14.94 -9.76
C HIS A 48 -19.65 -15.41 -9.40
N PRO A 49 -19.49 -16.64 -8.89
CA PRO A 49 -18.17 -17.15 -8.49
C PRO A 49 -17.19 -17.27 -9.67
N ASP A 50 -17.71 -17.35 -10.90
CA ASP A 50 -16.94 -17.33 -12.14
C ASP A 50 -16.20 -16.00 -12.38
N LEU A 51 -16.62 -14.93 -11.70
CA LEU A 51 -16.01 -13.60 -11.76
C LEU A 51 -15.08 -13.30 -10.58
N PHE A 52 -14.67 -14.34 -9.81
CA PHE A 52 -13.75 -14.19 -8.69
C PHE A 52 -12.44 -13.47 -9.08
N ASP A 53 -11.97 -12.61 -8.17
CA ASP A 53 -10.71 -11.87 -8.33
C ASP A 53 -10.05 -11.72 -6.97
N ALA A 54 -8.83 -12.26 -6.84
CA ALA A 54 -8.05 -12.20 -5.62
C ALA A 54 -7.68 -10.76 -5.21
N ASN A 55 -7.74 -9.80 -6.14
CA ASN A 55 -7.46 -8.38 -5.86
C ASN A 55 -8.73 -7.59 -5.53
N SER A 56 -9.91 -8.21 -5.52
CA SER A 56 -11.15 -7.52 -5.22
C SER A 56 -11.13 -6.91 -3.80
N PRO A 57 -11.71 -5.71 -3.60
CA PRO A 57 -11.82 -5.09 -2.28
C PRO A 57 -12.46 -5.99 -1.21
N THR A 58 -13.30 -6.96 -1.61
CA THR A 58 -13.96 -7.91 -0.71
C THR A 58 -13.01 -8.96 -0.12
N GLN A 59 -11.85 -9.18 -0.75
CA GLN A 59 -10.87 -10.20 -0.36
C GLN A 59 -9.76 -9.67 0.57
N ARG A 60 -9.79 -8.38 0.92
CA ARG A 60 -8.71 -7.75 1.71
C ARG A 60 -8.70 -8.13 3.19
N VAL A 61 -9.83 -8.61 3.74
CA VAL A 61 -9.92 -9.07 5.13
C VAL A 61 -9.77 -10.59 5.15
N GLY A 62 -8.80 -11.06 5.93
CA GLY A 62 -8.17 -12.38 5.84
C GLY A 62 -9.11 -13.59 5.83
N GLY A 63 -8.67 -14.62 5.10
CA GLY A 63 -9.29 -15.94 5.02
C GLY A 63 -8.76 -16.89 6.10
N GLU A 64 -8.30 -18.07 5.69
CA GLU A 64 -7.85 -19.12 6.61
C GLU A 64 -6.55 -18.77 7.35
N VAL A 65 -6.41 -19.30 8.56
CA VAL A 65 -5.19 -19.18 9.36
C VAL A 65 -4.08 -19.96 8.67
N LEU A 66 -3.00 -19.25 8.33
CA LEU A 66 -1.80 -19.88 7.79
C LEU A 66 -1.06 -20.64 8.90
N GLU A 67 -0.58 -21.85 8.61
CA GLU A 67 0.26 -22.63 9.52
C GLU A 67 1.64 -21.99 9.75
N GLY A 68 2.07 -21.12 8.84
CA GLY A 68 3.31 -20.36 8.96
C GLY A 68 3.67 -19.60 7.68
N PHE A 69 4.75 -18.82 7.76
CA PHE A 69 5.30 -18.08 6.61
C PHE A 69 6.40 -18.87 5.93
N THR A 70 6.41 -18.86 4.59
CA THR A 70 7.53 -19.41 3.82
C THR A 70 8.59 -18.32 3.62
N ALA A 71 9.86 -18.72 3.70
CA ALA A 71 10.96 -17.80 3.43
C ALA A 71 11.02 -17.49 1.93
N VAL A 72 10.98 -16.19 1.58
CA VAL A 72 11.14 -15.73 0.20
C VAL A 72 12.49 -15.07 0.05
N LYS A 73 13.23 -15.45 -0.98
CA LYS A 73 14.52 -14.83 -1.29
C LYS A 73 14.28 -13.54 -2.07
N HIS A 74 14.78 -12.41 -1.56
CA HIS A 74 14.76 -11.15 -2.30
C HIS A 74 15.69 -11.23 -3.52
N ASN A 75 15.21 -10.74 -4.66
CA ASN A 75 15.99 -10.67 -5.90
C ASN A 75 17.21 -9.74 -5.76
N TYR A 76 17.06 -8.67 -4.98
CA TYR A 76 18.12 -7.72 -4.65
C TYR A 76 18.32 -7.68 -3.13
N ARG A 77 19.53 -7.34 -2.69
CA ARG A 77 19.80 -7.18 -1.25
C ARG A 77 19.01 -5.98 -0.73
N MET A 78 18.18 -6.20 0.29
CA MET A 78 17.59 -5.11 1.07
C MET A 78 18.64 -4.61 2.06
N LEU A 79 19.11 -3.37 1.86
CA LEU A 79 20.15 -2.79 2.69
C LEU A 79 19.56 -2.20 3.97
N SER A 80 20.36 -2.24 5.04
CA SER A 80 20.09 -1.49 6.26
C SER A 80 20.71 -0.09 6.16
N LEU A 81 20.20 0.84 6.95
CA LEU A 81 20.76 2.18 7.09
C LEU A 81 21.74 2.22 8.27
N GLY A 82 22.79 3.05 8.15
CA GLY A 82 23.62 3.42 9.30
C GLY A 82 22.87 4.39 10.22
N ASN A 83 23.11 4.30 11.52
CA ASN A 83 22.47 5.16 12.52
C ASN A 83 23.39 6.30 12.94
N THR A 84 22.79 7.39 13.41
CA THR A 84 23.47 8.52 14.06
C THR A 84 22.66 8.94 15.29
N TYR A 85 23.35 9.50 16.29
CA TYR A 85 22.74 9.99 17.53
C TYR A 85 23.18 11.41 17.89
N SER A 86 23.99 12.04 17.03
CA SER A 86 24.52 13.38 17.24
C SER A 86 24.50 14.18 15.94
N ALA A 87 24.49 15.51 16.06
CA ALA A 87 24.56 16.38 14.89
C ALA A 87 25.94 16.32 14.23
N GLU A 88 26.98 16.11 15.04
CA GLU A 88 28.38 15.96 14.64
C GLU A 88 28.56 14.76 13.70
N ASP A 89 28.00 13.60 14.06
CA ASP A 89 28.05 12.39 13.23
C ASP A 89 27.39 12.60 11.85
N LEU A 90 26.32 13.41 11.78
CA LEU A 90 25.64 13.75 10.53
C LEU A 90 26.48 14.70 9.67
N HIS A 91 27.16 15.67 10.29
CA HIS A 91 28.09 16.53 9.57
C HIS A 91 29.29 15.75 9.03
N ASP A 92 29.84 14.83 9.81
CA ASP A 92 30.91 13.94 9.37
C ASP A 92 30.47 13.04 8.21
N PHE A 93 29.20 12.60 8.21
CA PHE A 93 28.61 11.89 7.07
C PHE A 93 28.57 12.78 5.83
N ASP A 94 28.10 14.02 5.95
CA ASP A 94 28.05 14.97 4.84
C ASP A 94 29.44 15.27 4.25
N VAL A 95 30.45 15.45 5.11
CA VAL A 95 31.84 15.64 4.68
C VAL A 95 32.37 14.42 3.91
N ARG A 96 31.93 13.20 4.26
CA ARG A 96 32.30 11.99 3.50
C ARG A 96 31.62 11.96 2.15
N VAL A 97 30.34 12.31 2.05
CA VAL A 97 29.58 12.32 0.79
C VAL A 97 30.15 13.36 -0.19
N ASN A 98 30.44 14.58 0.29
CA ASN A 98 31.09 15.63 -0.51
C ASN A 98 32.45 15.23 -1.10
N LYS A 99 33.15 14.24 -0.51
CA LYS A 99 34.42 13.73 -1.06
C LYS A 99 34.24 12.69 -2.16
N LEU A 100 33.01 12.21 -2.40
CA LEU A 100 32.71 11.18 -3.38
C LEU A 100 32.32 11.74 -4.75
N THR A 101 32.00 13.03 -4.83
CA THR A 101 31.55 13.69 -6.06
C THR A 101 31.99 15.14 -6.08
N ASP A 102 32.24 15.68 -7.27
CA ASP A 102 32.52 17.10 -7.50
C ASP A 102 31.24 17.88 -7.89
N ASP A 103 30.12 17.19 -8.07
CA ASP A 103 28.82 17.78 -8.39
C ASP A 103 28.06 18.21 -7.13
N ASP A 104 27.25 19.27 -7.26
CA ASP A 104 26.28 19.66 -6.23
C ASP A 104 25.21 18.57 -6.05
N PHE A 105 24.74 18.36 -4.82
CA PHE A 105 23.72 17.38 -4.50
C PHE A 105 22.78 17.85 -3.38
N ASP A 106 21.61 17.23 -3.31
CA ASP A 106 20.59 17.45 -2.30
C ASP A 106 20.34 16.19 -1.47
N TYR A 107 19.92 16.36 -0.21
CA TYR A 107 19.41 15.27 0.62
C TYR A 107 17.88 15.24 0.60
N VAL A 108 17.33 14.04 0.41
CA VAL A 108 15.92 13.76 0.70
C VAL A 108 15.83 13.30 2.16
N CYS A 109 15.14 14.09 2.99
CA CYS A 109 14.96 13.82 4.41
C CYS A 109 13.58 13.22 4.67
N GLU A 110 13.54 11.98 5.13
CA GLU A 110 12.31 11.26 5.46
C GLU A 110 12.28 10.90 6.95
N LEU A 111 11.09 10.88 7.55
CA LEU A 111 10.92 10.37 8.91
C LEU A 111 11.10 8.85 8.89
N LYS A 112 11.96 8.34 9.77
CA LYS A 112 12.12 6.90 9.95
C LYS A 112 10.87 6.33 10.65
N TYR A 113 10.13 5.48 9.96
CA TYR A 113 9.11 4.63 10.59
C TYR A 113 9.79 3.57 11.47
N ASP A 114 9.24 3.36 12.67
CA ASP A 114 9.73 2.35 13.62
C ASP A 114 9.03 1.00 13.42
#